data_AF-A0ABD3W6K5-F1
#
_entry.id   AF-A0ABD3W6K5-F1
#
_cell.length_a   1.000
_cell.length_b   1.000
_cell.length_c   1.000
_cell.angle_alpha   90.00
_cell.angle_beta   90.00
_cell.angle_gamma   90.00
#
_symmetry.space_group_name_H-M   'P 1'
#
loop_
_entity.id
_entity.type
_entity.pdbx_description
1 polymer ?
#
loop_
_entity_poly.entity_id
_entity_poly.type
_entity_poly.pdbx_seq_one_letter_code
_entity_poly.pdbx_strand_id
1 'polypeptide(L)'
;MKRKFGYNMTQMYFSAFMLLVISSMLKPTYSCSLARSCKHIYEGSLTPVTGEYQLCTPTGLQFNVFCDFYDGHGYTFVSRAGLGVLKNLSQLFTDRSHVLVRIRQTDGVQKDVEIAPHSAFKHRYPISFQLSQAVGYSVPLNAAMKPYIYLGFLPESYARSRTTQGYRAAGEDLTFTNCDANPNSYLAFLANPSNLPPNDYYKRCCMSHVVDAWIKKATNTPSSRLLPEKYMYYFEMHMGGCGGYVSTDSFPTVSGASVGFRFDL
;
A
#
# COMPACT_ATOMS: atom_id res chain seq x y z
N MET A 1 -63.63 56.04 -31.42
CA MET A 1 -62.32 56.64 -31.78
C MET A 1 -61.20 55.70 -31.35
N LYS A 2 -60.34 55.32 -32.29
CA LYS A 2 -59.17 54.44 -32.10
C LYS A 2 -58.07 55.14 -31.30
N ARG A 3 -57.35 54.39 -30.43
CA ARG A 3 -55.92 54.51 -30.05
C ARG A 3 -55.62 53.41 -29.02
N LYS A 4 -54.99 52.29 -29.38
CA LYS A 4 -53.58 51.98 -29.76
C LYS A 4 -52.81 51.36 -28.58
N PHE A 5 -52.32 50.16 -28.87
CA PHE A 5 -51.45 49.26 -28.11
C PHE A 5 -50.12 49.87 -27.67
N GLY A 6 -49.56 49.29 -26.60
CA GLY A 6 -48.13 49.33 -26.27
C GLY A 6 -47.76 48.18 -25.33
N TYR A 7 -47.64 46.96 -25.85
CA TYR A 7 -46.95 45.87 -25.18
C TYR A 7 -45.44 46.07 -25.35
N ASN A 8 -44.69 46.19 -24.25
CA ASN A 8 -43.24 46.18 -24.27
C ASN A 8 -42.74 44.73 -24.28
N MET A 9 -42.34 44.30 -25.46
CA MET A 9 -41.82 42.98 -25.78
C MET A 9 -40.29 43.00 -25.56
N THR A 10 -39.81 42.93 -24.32
CA THR A 10 -38.36 42.89 -24.05
C THR A 10 -37.98 42.21 -22.73
N GLN A 11 -38.83 41.34 -22.20
CA GLN A 11 -38.58 40.68 -20.91
C GLN A 11 -38.96 39.20 -20.93
N MET A 12 -38.70 38.51 -22.05
CA MET A 12 -39.03 37.09 -22.20
C MET A 12 -37.96 36.27 -22.93
N TYR A 13 -36.69 36.67 -22.85
CA TYR A 13 -35.58 35.93 -23.46
C TYR A 13 -34.40 35.64 -22.53
N PHE A 14 -34.52 35.90 -21.21
CA PHE A 14 -33.42 35.66 -20.26
C PHE A 14 -33.58 34.43 -19.36
N SER A 15 -34.73 33.75 -19.36
CA SER A 15 -34.97 32.60 -18.46
C SER A 15 -34.94 31.22 -19.13
N ALA A 16 -34.82 31.12 -20.46
CA ALA A 16 -34.78 29.81 -21.13
C ALA A 16 -33.36 29.25 -21.36
N PHE A 17 -32.33 30.10 -21.31
CA PHE A 17 -30.94 29.67 -21.57
C PHE A 17 -30.18 29.23 -20.29
N MET A 18 -30.72 29.54 -19.11
CA MET A 18 -30.14 29.19 -17.80
C MET A 18 -30.62 27.82 -17.25
N LEU A 19 -31.49 27.12 -17.98
CA LEU A 19 -31.97 25.78 -17.62
C LEU A 19 -31.40 24.66 -18.50
N LEU A 20 -30.69 25.00 -19.58
CA LEU A 20 -30.11 24.04 -20.52
C LEU A 20 -28.59 23.83 -20.39
N VAL A 21 -27.95 24.48 -19.41
CA VAL A 21 -26.49 24.30 -19.14
C VAL A 21 -26.22 23.61 -17.80
N ILE A 22 -27.24 23.35 -16.97
CA ILE A 22 -27.05 22.69 -15.67
C ILE A 22 -27.09 21.14 -15.79
N SER A 23 -27.54 20.57 -16.91
CA SER A 23 -27.58 19.10 -17.05
C SER A 23 -26.24 18.44 -17.44
N SER A 24 -25.20 19.21 -17.77
CA SER A 24 -23.91 18.67 -18.25
C SER A 24 -22.78 18.67 -17.21
N MET A 25 -23.06 19.03 -15.96
CA MET A 25 -22.06 19.04 -14.87
C MET A 25 -22.23 17.89 -13.86
N LEU A 26 -23.17 16.97 -14.08
CA LEU A 26 -23.17 15.70 -13.38
C LEU A 26 -22.09 14.83 -14.02
N LYS A 27 -20.88 14.87 -13.45
CA LYS A 27 -19.87 13.83 -13.69
C LYS A 27 -20.58 12.49 -13.58
N PRO A 28 -20.41 11.55 -14.53
CA PRO A 28 -21.00 10.23 -14.40
C PRO A 28 -20.51 9.67 -13.06
N THR A 29 -21.41 9.53 -12.11
CA THR A 29 -21.18 8.70 -10.93
C THR A 29 -21.20 7.29 -11.47
N TYR A 30 -20.02 6.77 -11.82
CA TYR A 30 -19.84 5.35 -12.09
C TYR A 30 -20.22 4.60 -10.82
N SER A 31 -21.48 4.15 -10.75
CA SER A 31 -21.95 3.27 -9.69
C SER A 31 -21.34 1.90 -9.95
N CYS A 32 -20.30 1.55 -9.19
CA CYS A 32 -19.77 0.21 -9.21
C CYS A 32 -20.58 -0.66 -8.23
N SER A 33 -21.14 -1.77 -8.74
CA SER A 33 -21.89 -2.76 -7.95
C SER A 33 -21.00 -3.74 -7.17
N LEU A 34 -19.67 -3.67 -7.34
CA LEU A 34 -18.72 -4.55 -6.64
C LEU A 34 -18.43 -4.05 -5.23
N ALA A 35 -17.92 -4.97 -4.40
CA ALA A 35 -17.42 -4.65 -3.08
C ALA A 35 -16.27 -3.62 -3.13
N ARG A 36 -16.10 -2.86 -2.04
CA ARG A 36 -15.08 -1.81 -1.92
C ARG A 36 -13.84 -2.26 -1.14
N SER A 37 -13.97 -3.35 -0.38
CA SER A 37 -12.90 -3.91 0.46
C SER A 37 -13.12 -5.41 0.64
N CYS A 38 -12.07 -6.13 1.04
CA CYS A 38 -12.19 -7.53 1.46
C CYS A 38 -13.08 -7.68 2.69
N LYS A 39 -13.09 -6.69 3.60
CA LYS A 39 -14.03 -6.63 4.73
C LYS A 39 -15.49 -6.65 4.27
N HIS A 40 -15.85 -5.84 3.26
CA HIS A 40 -17.21 -5.83 2.72
C HIS A 40 -17.58 -7.18 2.08
N ILE A 41 -16.63 -7.87 1.44
CA ILE A 41 -16.85 -9.24 0.93
C ILE A 41 -17.15 -10.21 2.07
N TYR A 42 -16.40 -10.11 3.17
CA TYR A 42 -16.60 -10.95 4.35
C TYR A 42 -17.98 -10.76 4.96
N GLU A 43 -18.36 -9.51 5.24
CA GLU A 43 -19.65 -9.16 5.86
C GLU A 43 -20.86 -9.54 4.98
N GLY A 44 -20.70 -9.53 3.65
CA GLY A 44 -21.75 -9.89 2.70
C GLY A 44 -21.88 -11.39 2.42
N SER A 45 -21.06 -12.25 3.01
CA SER A 45 -21.02 -13.69 2.72
C SER A 45 -21.20 -14.54 3.99
N LEU A 46 -22.04 -15.57 3.93
CA LEU A 46 -22.15 -16.57 5.00
C LEU A 46 -20.91 -17.46 5.09
N THR A 47 -20.18 -17.62 3.98
CA THR A 47 -18.98 -18.46 3.88
C THR A 47 -17.93 -17.72 3.03
N PRO A 48 -17.21 -16.75 3.61
CA PRO A 48 -16.17 -16.02 2.88
C PRO A 48 -15.02 -16.94 2.50
N VAL A 49 -14.63 -16.93 1.22
CA VAL A 49 -13.60 -17.80 0.66
C VAL A 49 -12.32 -17.00 0.49
N THR A 50 -11.18 -17.54 0.91
CA THR A 50 -9.89 -16.91 0.61
C THR A 50 -9.58 -17.04 -0.87
N GLY A 51 -9.19 -15.95 -1.54
CA GLY A 51 -8.92 -15.99 -2.97
C GLY A 51 -8.85 -14.62 -3.65
N GLU A 52 -8.84 -14.66 -4.98
CA GLU A 52 -8.84 -13.45 -5.81
C GLU A 52 -10.24 -12.84 -5.94
N TYR A 53 -10.31 -11.52 -5.80
CA TYR A 53 -11.51 -10.74 -5.96
C TYR A 53 -11.25 -9.46 -6.75
N GLN A 54 -12.31 -8.91 -7.31
CA GLN A 54 -12.30 -7.58 -7.90
C GLN A 54 -13.03 -6.61 -6.97
N LEU A 55 -12.36 -5.52 -6.62
CA LEU A 55 -12.91 -4.45 -5.81
C LEU A 55 -13.09 -3.18 -6.64
N CYS A 56 -13.85 -2.24 -6.10
CA CYS A 56 -14.04 -0.93 -6.67
C CYS A 56 -13.52 0.20 -5.79
N THR A 57 -12.83 1.14 -6.41
CA THR A 57 -12.44 2.40 -5.79
C THR A 57 -13.67 3.29 -5.56
N PRO A 58 -13.56 4.33 -4.70
CA PRO A 58 -14.65 5.30 -4.53
C PRO A 58 -15.07 6.02 -5.82
N THR A 59 -14.21 6.05 -6.84
CA THR A 59 -14.51 6.62 -8.16
C THR A 59 -15.06 5.60 -9.16
N GLY A 60 -15.34 4.37 -8.72
CA GLY A 60 -15.92 3.31 -9.55
C GLY A 60 -14.92 2.55 -10.43
N LEU A 61 -13.60 2.76 -10.25
CA LEU A 61 -12.59 2.00 -10.99
C LEU A 61 -12.36 0.65 -10.33
N GLN A 62 -12.22 -0.39 -11.15
CA GLN A 62 -12.02 -1.76 -10.69
C GLN A 62 -10.53 -2.08 -10.50
N PHE A 63 -10.21 -2.89 -9.51
CA PHE A 63 -8.85 -3.39 -9.28
C PHE A 63 -8.86 -4.77 -8.62
N ASN A 64 -7.84 -5.57 -8.91
CA ASN A 64 -7.75 -6.95 -8.40
C ASN A 64 -6.99 -6.99 -7.08
N VAL A 65 -7.55 -7.75 -6.15
CA VAL A 65 -6.97 -8.06 -4.84
C VAL A 65 -7.03 -9.55 -4.57
N PHE A 66 -6.20 -10.01 -3.63
CA PHE A 66 -6.36 -11.29 -2.97
C PHE A 66 -6.81 -11.03 -1.52
N CYS A 67 -7.96 -11.57 -1.15
CA CYS A 67 -8.50 -11.49 0.20
C CYS A 67 -8.14 -12.77 0.96
N ASP A 68 -7.30 -12.63 1.98
CA ASP A 68 -6.82 -13.74 2.82
C ASP A 68 -7.53 -13.70 4.17
N PHE A 69 -8.56 -14.54 4.34
CA PHE A 69 -9.45 -14.49 5.50
C PHE A 69 -8.98 -15.43 6.63
N TYR A 70 -9.07 -14.95 7.86
CA TYR A 70 -8.76 -15.66 9.10
C TYR A 70 -9.94 -15.52 10.07
N ASP A 71 -9.88 -16.22 11.20
CA ASP A 71 -10.84 -15.99 12.28
C ASP A 71 -10.61 -14.60 12.91
N GLY A 72 -11.67 -13.79 12.96
CA GLY A 72 -11.68 -12.42 13.51
C GLY A 72 -10.91 -11.34 12.72
N HIS A 73 -10.24 -11.68 11.62
CA HIS A 73 -9.52 -10.69 10.79
C HIS A 73 -9.22 -11.21 9.38
N GLY A 74 -8.64 -10.37 8.52
CA GLY A 74 -8.07 -10.80 7.25
C GLY A 74 -7.04 -9.83 6.70
N TYR A 75 -6.44 -10.19 5.57
CA TYR A 75 -5.44 -9.38 4.87
C TYR A 75 -5.86 -9.13 3.42
N THR A 76 -5.70 -7.88 2.98
CA THR A 76 -5.90 -7.49 1.58
C THR A 76 -4.54 -7.36 0.90
N PHE A 77 -4.25 -8.20 -0.09
CA PHE A 77 -3.10 -8.03 -0.98
C PHE A 77 -3.56 -7.39 -2.28
N VAL A 78 -2.87 -6.36 -2.75
CA VAL A 78 -3.21 -5.67 -4.01
C VAL A 78 -2.30 -6.18 -5.13
N SER A 79 -2.84 -6.35 -6.32
CA SER A 79 -2.03 -6.69 -7.50
C SER A 79 -1.20 -5.48 -7.97
N ARG A 80 -0.07 -5.72 -8.65
CA ARG A 80 0.76 -4.65 -9.23
C ARG A 80 -0.04 -3.71 -10.13
N ALA A 81 -0.89 -4.25 -10.99
CA ALA A 81 -1.78 -3.46 -11.85
C ALA A 81 -2.84 -2.70 -11.04
N GLY A 82 -3.44 -3.35 -10.04
CA GLY A 82 -4.43 -2.71 -9.17
C GLY A 82 -3.86 -1.53 -8.38
N LEU A 83 -2.60 -1.59 -7.97
CA LEU A 83 -1.94 -0.49 -7.26
C LEU A 83 -1.91 0.81 -8.08
N GLY A 84 -1.78 0.71 -9.41
CA GLY A 84 -1.81 1.87 -10.31
C GLY A 84 -3.16 2.56 -10.44
N VAL A 85 -4.24 1.90 -10.01
CA VAL A 85 -5.61 2.43 -10.03
C VAL A 85 -5.94 3.18 -8.73
N LEU A 86 -5.24 2.86 -7.64
CA LEU A 86 -5.50 3.43 -6.32
C LEU A 86 -4.99 4.86 -6.21
N LYS A 87 -5.74 5.71 -5.50
CA LYS A 87 -5.29 7.06 -5.07
C LYS A 87 -4.69 7.06 -3.68
N ASN A 88 -5.10 6.12 -2.83
CA ASN A 88 -4.58 5.89 -1.49
C ASN A 88 -4.85 4.42 -1.11
N LEU A 89 -4.38 4.01 0.07
CA LEU A 89 -4.50 2.64 0.57
C LEU A 89 -5.64 2.46 1.61
N SER A 90 -6.38 3.51 1.95
CA SER A 90 -7.22 3.53 3.17
C SER A 90 -8.38 2.52 3.14
N GLN A 91 -8.80 2.07 1.97
CA GLN A 91 -9.85 1.06 1.83
C GLN A 91 -9.35 -0.38 2.05
N LEU A 92 -8.03 -0.59 2.19
CA LEU A 92 -7.42 -1.92 2.25
C LEU A 92 -7.22 -2.43 3.69
N PHE A 93 -7.25 -1.54 4.69
CA PHE A 93 -6.97 -1.85 6.08
C PHE A 93 -7.96 -1.18 7.03
N THR A 94 -8.11 -1.76 8.22
CA THR A 94 -8.64 -1.08 9.41
C THR A 94 -7.63 -1.04 10.55
N ASP A 95 -6.57 -1.87 10.47
CA ASP A 95 -5.51 -1.97 11.46
C ASP A 95 -4.15 -1.60 10.86
N ARG A 96 -3.35 -0.87 11.63
CA ARG A 96 -1.99 -0.42 11.31
C ARG A 96 -0.94 -0.93 12.30
N SER A 97 -1.34 -1.83 13.20
CA SER A 97 -0.48 -2.42 14.23
C SER A 97 0.58 -3.34 13.62
N HIS A 98 0.26 -4.00 12.51
CA HIS A 98 1.16 -4.85 11.74
C HIS A 98 0.65 -5.03 10.29
N VAL A 99 1.50 -5.63 9.48
CA VAL A 99 1.16 -6.16 8.15
C VAL A 99 1.63 -7.61 8.04
N LEU A 100 1.00 -8.38 7.16
CA LEU A 100 1.54 -9.66 6.72
C LEU A 100 2.38 -9.43 5.48
N VAL A 101 3.63 -9.88 5.47
CA VAL A 101 4.46 -9.86 4.25
C VAL A 101 4.62 -11.28 3.74
N ARG A 102 4.24 -11.49 2.48
CA ARG A 102 4.38 -12.75 1.77
C ARG A 102 5.52 -12.68 0.79
N ILE A 103 6.58 -13.44 1.05
CA ILE A 103 7.81 -13.54 0.24
C ILE A 103 7.64 -14.67 -0.74
N ARG A 104 8.06 -14.49 -1.99
CA ARG A 104 8.13 -15.57 -2.99
C ARG A 104 9.58 -15.92 -3.29
N GLN A 105 9.93 -17.19 -3.10
CA GLN A 105 11.21 -17.74 -3.48
C GLN A 105 11.27 -18.03 -4.99
N THR A 106 12.47 -18.16 -5.54
CA THR A 106 12.68 -18.40 -6.98
C THR A 106 12.18 -19.77 -7.45
N ASP A 107 12.07 -20.75 -6.54
CA ASP A 107 11.45 -22.07 -6.77
C ASP A 107 9.91 -22.05 -6.68
N GLY A 108 9.32 -20.90 -6.38
CA GLY A 108 7.88 -20.71 -6.25
C GLY A 108 7.31 -20.90 -4.83
N VAL A 109 8.11 -21.37 -3.87
CA VAL A 109 7.70 -21.44 -2.45
C VAL A 109 7.36 -20.05 -1.95
N GLN A 110 6.29 -19.93 -1.16
CA GLN A 110 5.94 -18.66 -0.50
C GLN A 110 6.02 -18.79 1.01
N LYS A 111 6.47 -17.72 1.64
CA LYS A 111 6.62 -17.64 3.09
C LYS A 111 6.02 -16.36 3.63
N ASP A 112 5.36 -16.46 4.77
CA ASP A 112 4.71 -15.37 5.47
C ASP A 112 5.50 -14.94 6.70
N VAL A 113 5.51 -13.64 6.95
CA VAL A 113 6.04 -13.04 8.18
C VAL A 113 5.23 -11.81 8.55
N GLU A 114 4.86 -11.68 9.82
CA GLU A 114 4.28 -10.45 10.33
C GLU A 114 5.36 -9.41 10.58
N ILE A 115 5.12 -8.18 10.13
CA ILE A 115 5.98 -7.03 10.35
C ILE A 115 5.19 -5.96 11.10
N ALA A 116 5.76 -5.46 12.20
CA ALA A 116 5.17 -4.46 13.09
C ALA A 116 6.18 -3.36 13.45
N PRO A 117 5.73 -2.20 13.97
CA PRO A 117 6.62 -1.27 14.64
C PRO A 117 7.28 -1.94 15.85
N HIS A 118 8.49 -1.49 16.19
CA HIS A 118 9.18 -1.92 17.40
C HIS A 118 8.33 -1.66 18.65
N SER A 119 8.38 -2.56 19.63
CA SER A 119 7.48 -2.50 20.81
C SER A 119 7.58 -1.20 21.60
N ALA A 120 8.77 -0.59 21.69
CA ALA A 120 8.97 0.69 22.36
C ALA A 120 8.31 1.89 21.63
N PHE A 121 7.98 1.75 20.35
CA PHE A 121 7.50 2.84 19.50
C PHE A 121 6.07 2.66 19.01
N LYS A 122 5.52 1.43 19.06
CA LYS A 122 4.22 1.08 18.44
C LYS A 122 3.04 1.97 18.82
N HIS A 123 3.00 2.50 20.05
CA HIS A 123 1.90 3.37 20.50
C HIS A 123 2.04 4.81 20.00
N ARG A 124 3.27 5.26 19.73
CA ARG A 124 3.55 6.63 19.26
C ARG A 124 3.66 6.69 17.73
N TYR A 125 4.19 5.62 17.14
CA TYR A 125 4.49 5.51 15.72
C TYR A 125 3.95 4.17 15.19
N PRO A 126 2.64 4.07 14.91
CA PRO A 126 2.10 2.96 14.12
C PRO A 126 2.66 3.00 12.70
N ILE A 127 2.60 1.88 11.96
CA ILE A 127 3.16 1.84 10.60
C ILE A 127 2.48 2.88 9.73
N SER A 128 3.28 3.71 9.06
CA SER A 128 2.81 4.67 8.07
C SER A 128 2.65 4.01 6.70
N PHE A 129 1.41 3.76 6.30
CA PHE A 129 1.07 3.27 4.96
C PHE A 129 0.90 4.45 3.99
N GLN A 130 1.73 4.52 2.95
CA GLN A 130 1.64 5.55 1.92
C GLN A 130 1.73 4.96 0.51
N LEU A 131 1.09 5.63 -0.45
CA LEU A 131 1.09 5.23 -1.86
C LEU A 131 1.94 6.19 -2.67
N SER A 132 3.05 5.71 -3.24
CA SER A 132 3.93 6.45 -4.16
C SER A 132 4.47 7.78 -3.62
N GLN A 133 4.56 7.89 -2.29
CA GLN A 133 5.07 9.02 -1.54
C GLN A 133 5.65 8.55 -0.19
N ALA A 134 6.41 9.43 0.47
CA ALA A 134 7.05 9.20 1.77
C ALA A 134 6.99 10.47 2.65
N VAL A 135 5.82 11.09 2.77
CA VAL A 135 5.62 12.34 3.53
C VAL A 135 6.00 12.15 4.99
N GLY A 136 6.99 12.91 5.46
CA GLY A 136 7.52 12.82 6.83
C GLY A 136 8.56 11.71 7.06
N TYR A 137 8.96 11.01 5.99
CA TYR A 137 9.92 9.92 6.00
C TYR A 137 10.92 10.08 4.84
N SER A 138 11.95 9.24 4.82
CA SER A 138 12.94 9.25 3.75
C SER A 138 12.41 8.55 2.51
N VAL A 139 12.68 9.17 1.35
CA VAL A 139 12.22 8.67 0.04
C VAL A 139 12.97 7.37 -0.30
N PRO A 140 12.26 6.33 -0.81
CA PRO A 140 12.88 5.12 -1.34
C PRO A 140 13.98 5.42 -2.36
N LEU A 141 15.09 4.68 -2.33
CA LEU A 141 16.16 4.81 -3.32
C LEU A 141 15.65 4.44 -4.73
N ASN A 142 14.76 3.46 -4.81
CA ASN A 142 14.11 3.03 -6.05
C ASN A 142 12.77 3.74 -6.32
N ALA A 143 12.52 4.93 -5.75
CA ALA A 143 11.25 5.66 -5.91
C ALA A 143 10.83 5.96 -7.36
N ALA A 144 11.71 5.81 -8.35
CA ALA A 144 11.35 5.90 -9.77
C ALA A 144 10.46 4.72 -10.25
N MET A 145 10.49 3.57 -9.57
CA MET A 145 9.73 2.35 -9.89
C MET A 145 8.24 2.42 -9.50
N LYS A 146 7.64 3.61 -9.53
CA LYS A 146 6.23 3.83 -9.16
C LYS A 146 5.26 3.00 -10.01
N PRO A 147 4.07 2.67 -9.47
CA PRO A 147 3.63 2.98 -8.11
C PRO A 147 4.30 2.07 -7.07
N TYR A 148 4.38 2.54 -5.82
CA TYR A 148 4.91 1.73 -4.70
C TYR A 148 4.07 1.89 -3.44
N ILE A 149 4.06 0.85 -2.62
CA ILE A 149 3.56 0.89 -1.24
C ILE A 149 4.75 1.20 -0.34
N TYR A 150 4.61 2.20 0.53
CA TYR A 150 5.60 2.59 1.51
C TYR A 150 5.11 2.26 2.92
N LEU A 151 5.93 1.53 3.68
CA LEU A 151 5.74 1.25 5.10
C LEU A 151 6.82 2.00 5.89
N GLY A 152 6.45 3.13 6.49
CA GLY A 152 7.35 3.89 7.37
C GLY A 152 7.23 3.44 8.82
N PHE A 153 8.35 3.14 9.49
CA PHE A 153 8.37 2.71 10.89
C PHE A 153 8.60 3.88 11.86
N LEU A 154 9.59 4.73 11.58
CA LEU A 154 9.89 5.93 12.37
C LEU A 154 9.95 7.16 11.47
N PRO A 155 9.25 8.26 11.80
CA PRO A 155 9.32 9.50 11.02
C PRO A 155 10.73 10.09 11.09
N GLU A 156 11.16 10.85 10.08
CA GLU A 156 12.53 11.37 10.02
C GLU A 156 12.91 12.20 11.26
N SER A 157 11.93 12.94 11.81
CA SER A 157 12.11 13.78 12.99
C SER A 157 12.57 12.99 14.22
N TYR A 158 12.27 11.69 14.26
CA TYR A 158 12.74 10.78 15.30
C TYR A 158 13.88 9.88 14.82
N ALA A 159 13.78 9.36 13.59
CA ALA A 159 14.72 8.41 13.04
C ALA A 159 16.17 8.95 12.96
N ARG A 160 16.38 10.27 12.87
CA ARG A 160 17.73 10.89 12.93
C ARG A 160 18.41 10.78 14.30
N SER A 161 17.67 10.40 15.34
CA SER A 161 18.24 10.27 16.68
C SER A 161 19.28 9.14 16.70
N ARG A 162 20.46 9.38 17.27
CA ARG A 162 21.52 8.37 17.39
C ARG A 162 21.25 7.37 18.52
N THR A 163 20.11 6.70 18.44
CA THR A 163 19.57 5.81 19.46
C THR A 163 19.40 4.40 18.90
N THR A 164 19.05 3.46 19.78
CA THR A 164 18.58 2.13 19.37
C THR A 164 17.20 2.25 18.73
N GLN A 165 17.08 1.73 17.52
CA GLN A 165 15.90 1.75 16.68
C GLN A 165 15.65 0.36 16.10
N GLY A 166 14.51 0.17 15.44
CA GLY A 166 14.16 -1.14 14.93
C GLY A 166 12.73 -1.25 14.47
N TYR A 167 12.36 -2.50 14.23
CA TYR A 167 11.01 -2.93 13.92
C TYR A 167 10.82 -4.33 14.53
N ARG A 168 9.61 -4.88 14.43
CA ARG A 168 9.29 -6.22 14.91
C ARG A 168 9.02 -7.14 13.73
N ALA A 169 9.58 -8.34 13.72
CA ALA A 169 9.29 -9.37 12.74
C ALA A 169 9.02 -10.70 13.44
N ALA A 170 7.96 -11.41 13.03
CA ALA A 170 7.55 -12.68 13.64
C ALA A 170 7.47 -12.61 15.18
N GLY A 171 6.98 -11.50 15.72
CA GLY A 171 6.84 -11.33 17.17
C GLY A 171 8.12 -10.91 17.93
N GLU A 172 9.25 -10.69 17.26
CA GLU A 172 10.52 -10.32 17.91
C GLU A 172 10.97 -8.91 17.53
N ASP A 173 11.39 -8.13 18.53
CA ASP A 173 12.00 -6.80 18.30
C ASP A 173 13.42 -6.97 17.73
N LEU A 174 13.62 -6.44 16.53
CA LEU A 174 14.89 -6.43 15.82
C LEU A 174 15.48 -5.03 15.91
N THR A 175 16.67 -4.93 16.51
CA THR A 175 17.25 -3.64 16.90
C THR A 175 18.61 -3.37 16.28
N PHE A 176 18.85 -2.12 15.93
CA PHE A 176 20.15 -1.59 15.54
C PHE A 176 20.38 -0.23 16.20
N THR A 177 21.62 0.23 16.19
CA THR A 177 21.94 1.61 16.60
C THR A 177 22.02 2.49 15.36
N ASN A 178 21.28 3.60 15.33
CA ASN A 178 21.51 4.61 14.29
C ASN A 178 22.81 5.37 14.60
N CYS A 179 23.93 4.88 14.07
CA CYS A 179 25.27 5.37 14.40
C CYS A 179 25.67 6.65 13.64
N ASP A 180 24.96 7.04 12.58
CA ASP A 180 25.32 8.18 11.72
C ASP A 180 24.25 9.29 11.66
N ALA A 181 23.08 9.10 12.29
CA ALA A 181 21.90 9.98 12.23
C ALA A 181 21.15 9.97 10.88
N ASN A 182 21.35 8.95 10.04
CA ASN A 182 20.59 8.77 8.80
C ASN A 182 19.11 8.47 9.12
N PRO A 183 18.14 9.22 8.58
CA PRO A 183 16.71 9.10 8.90
C PRO A 183 16.00 7.84 8.35
N ASN A 184 16.67 6.97 7.60
CA ASN A 184 16.00 5.84 6.94
C ASN A 184 15.36 4.87 7.95
N SER A 185 14.07 4.61 7.80
CA SER A 185 13.32 3.66 8.62
C SER A 185 12.07 3.18 7.89
N TYR A 186 12.25 2.33 6.88
CA TYR A 186 11.13 1.87 6.04
C TYR A 186 11.35 0.51 5.36
N LEU A 187 10.24 -0.03 4.87
CA LEU A 187 10.14 -1.11 3.89
C LEU A 187 9.20 -0.65 2.76
N ALA A 188 9.60 -0.79 1.50
CA ALA A 188 8.83 -0.36 0.34
C ALA A 188 8.66 -1.50 -0.67
N PHE A 189 7.49 -1.56 -1.31
CA PHE A 189 7.10 -2.55 -2.31
C PHE A 189 6.75 -1.85 -3.62
N LEU A 190 7.56 -2.05 -4.65
CA LEU A 190 7.58 -1.29 -5.89
C LEU A 190 7.03 -2.13 -7.04
N ALA A 191 5.99 -1.62 -7.72
CA ALA A 191 5.31 -2.36 -8.79
C ALA A 191 6.17 -2.47 -10.04
N ASN A 192 7.03 -1.47 -10.28
CA ASN A 192 7.98 -1.38 -11.38
C ASN A 192 7.39 -1.78 -12.75
N PRO A 193 6.25 -1.21 -13.20
CA PRO A 193 5.59 -1.60 -14.44
C PRO A 193 6.47 -1.38 -15.69
N SER A 194 7.41 -0.44 -15.62
CA SER A 194 8.36 -0.13 -16.70
C SER A 194 9.64 -0.96 -16.65
N ASN A 195 9.73 -1.95 -15.75
CA ASN A 195 10.92 -2.80 -15.57
C ASN A 195 12.23 -2.01 -15.47
N LEU A 196 12.21 -0.90 -14.72
CA LEU A 196 13.41 -0.09 -14.50
C LEU A 196 14.45 -0.93 -13.74
N PRO A 197 15.74 -0.74 -14.03
CA PRO A 197 16.80 -1.38 -13.26
C PRO A 197 16.85 -0.79 -11.84
N PRO A 198 17.21 -1.59 -10.83
CA PRO A 198 17.38 -1.11 -9.48
C PRO A 198 18.62 -0.24 -9.33
N ASN A 199 18.54 0.67 -8.35
CA ASN A 199 19.65 1.50 -7.90
C ASN A 199 20.79 0.60 -7.39
N ASP A 200 22.02 0.95 -7.76
CA ASP A 200 23.22 0.15 -7.48
C ASP A 200 23.74 0.31 -6.03
N TYR A 201 23.03 1.05 -5.17
CA TYR A 201 23.40 1.24 -3.76
C TYR A 201 23.60 -0.07 -2.99
N TYR A 202 22.84 -1.13 -3.29
CA TYR A 202 23.03 -2.44 -2.62
C TYR A 202 24.43 -3.03 -2.84
N LYS A 203 25.11 -2.66 -3.93
CA LYS A 203 26.48 -3.13 -4.23
C LYS A 203 27.54 -2.37 -3.43
N ARG A 204 27.16 -1.28 -2.75
CA ARG A 204 28.07 -0.33 -2.11
C ARG A 204 28.03 -0.36 -0.58
N CYS A 205 26.96 -0.87 0.04
CA CYS A 205 26.75 -0.77 1.49
C CYS A 205 26.00 -1.99 2.06
N CYS A 206 26.22 -2.24 3.35
CA CYS A 206 26.21 -3.57 3.95
C CYS A 206 24.81 -4.07 4.36
N MET A 207 24.52 -5.33 4.05
CA MET A 207 23.43 -6.09 4.67
C MET A 207 23.71 -6.23 6.17
N SER A 208 22.73 -5.88 7.00
CA SER A 208 22.77 -6.15 8.44
C SER A 208 21.77 -7.24 8.80
N HIS A 209 21.95 -7.86 9.98
CA HIS A 209 21.00 -8.84 10.51
C HIS A 209 19.57 -8.30 10.66
N VAL A 210 19.41 -6.97 10.80
CA VAL A 210 18.09 -6.36 10.99
C VAL A 210 17.30 -6.35 9.69
N VAL A 211 17.93 -6.01 8.57
CA VAL A 211 17.25 -5.84 7.28
C VAL A 211 16.96 -7.16 6.56
N ASP A 212 17.63 -8.26 6.92
CA ASP A 212 17.35 -9.59 6.38
C ASP A 212 16.53 -10.51 7.30
N ALA A 213 16.34 -10.14 8.57
CA ALA A 213 15.72 -11.00 9.57
C ALA A 213 14.27 -11.40 9.25
N TRP A 214 13.46 -10.50 8.70
CA TRP A 214 12.07 -10.82 8.33
C TRP A 214 12.01 -11.96 7.30
N ILE A 215 12.93 -12.02 6.35
CA ILE A 215 13.02 -13.11 5.37
C ILE A 215 13.42 -14.42 6.06
N LYS A 216 14.42 -14.36 6.94
CA LYS A 216 14.91 -15.54 7.67
C LYS A 216 13.88 -16.14 8.63
N LYS A 217 13.02 -15.28 9.22
CA LYS A 217 11.98 -15.67 10.17
C LYS A 217 10.66 -16.07 9.53
N ALA A 218 10.52 -15.93 8.20
CA ALA A 218 9.28 -16.25 7.51
C ALA A 218 8.99 -17.75 7.48
N THR A 219 7.73 -18.11 7.65
CA THR A 219 7.22 -19.50 7.68
C THR A 219 6.46 -19.83 6.42
N ASN A 220 6.42 -21.10 6.00
CA ASN A 220 5.74 -21.49 4.76
C ASN A 220 4.26 -21.08 4.74
N THR A 221 3.84 -20.48 3.63
CA THR A 221 2.44 -20.15 3.36
C THR A 221 1.69 -21.43 2.93
N PRO A 222 0.48 -21.69 3.46
CA PRO A 222 -0.37 -22.79 2.99
C PRO A 222 -0.64 -22.72 1.48
N SER A 223 -0.69 -23.87 0.81
CA SER A 223 -0.90 -23.95 -0.65
C SER A 223 -2.19 -23.27 -1.12
N SER A 224 -3.25 -23.31 -0.31
CA SER A 224 -4.53 -22.66 -0.60
C SER A 224 -4.51 -21.14 -0.51
N ARG A 225 -3.40 -20.55 -0.04
CA ARG A 225 -3.22 -19.11 0.18
C ARG A 225 -2.10 -18.51 -0.67
N LEU A 226 -1.52 -19.27 -1.60
CA LEU A 226 -0.44 -18.77 -2.43
C LEU A 226 -0.92 -17.61 -3.32
N LEU A 227 -0.11 -16.55 -3.37
CA LEU A 227 -0.38 -15.41 -4.23
C LEU A 227 0.16 -15.64 -5.64
N PRO A 228 -0.61 -15.34 -6.70
CA PRO A 228 -0.08 -15.30 -8.05
C PRO A 228 1.04 -14.27 -8.23
N GLU A 229 1.91 -14.45 -9.24
CA GLU A 229 3.06 -13.57 -9.50
C GLU A 229 2.68 -12.09 -9.73
N LYS A 230 1.47 -11.81 -10.21
CA LYS A 230 0.96 -10.43 -10.38
C LYS A 230 0.84 -9.65 -9.06
N TYR A 231 0.94 -10.31 -7.90
CA TYR A 231 0.97 -9.70 -6.57
C TYR A 231 2.39 -9.51 -6.01
N MET A 232 3.42 -10.05 -6.67
CA MET A 232 4.80 -9.94 -6.19
C MET A 232 5.42 -8.64 -6.66
N TYR A 233 5.97 -7.90 -5.71
CA TYR A 233 6.64 -6.62 -5.93
C TYR A 233 8.15 -6.81 -5.79
N TYR A 234 8.90 -5.96 -6.51
CA TYR A 234 10.26 -5.66 -6.09
C TYR A 234 10.19 -4.94 -4.74
N PHE A 235 11.11 -5.19 -3.81
CA PHE A 235 11.12 -4.50 -2.53
C PHE A 235 12.48 -3.91 -2.23
N GLU A 236 12.48 -2.90 -1.37
CA GLU A 236 13.67 -2.41 -0.69
C GLU A 236 13.36 -2.06 0.76
N MET A 237 14.36 -2.24 1.62
CA MET A 237 14.28 -1.92 3.04
C MET A 237 15.53 -1.15 3.42
N HIS A 238 15.36 -0.04 4.13
CA HIS A 238 16.48 0.79 4.56
C HIS A 238 16.29 1.20 6.01
N MET A 239 17.30 0.88 6.80
CA MET A 239 17.44 1.27 8.20
C MET A 239 18.72 2.10 8.35
N GLY A 240 18.60 3.32 8.88
CA GLY A 240 19.70 4.29 8.95
C GLY A 240 20.89 3.82 9.79
N GLY A 241 22.03 4.50 9.67
CA GLY A 241 23.24 4.17 10.41
C GLY A 241 23.66 2.73 10.22
N CYS A 242 23.75 2.02 11.33
CA CYS A 242 24.23 0.64 11.36
C CYS A 242 23.10 -0.37 11.09
N GLY A 243 21.92 0.11 10.64
CA GLY A 243 20.76 -0.72 10.31
C GLY A 243 20.83 -1.37 8.94
N GLY A 244 21.51 -0.76 7.97
CA GLY A 244 21.77 -1.35 6.65
C GLY A 244 20.65 -1.17 5.62
N TYR A 245 20.88 -1.74 4.45
CA TYR A 245 19.99 -1.67 3.31
C TYR A 245 19.97 -3.00 2.56
N VAL A 246 18.78 -3.40 2.10
CA VAL A 246 18.61 -4.54 1.19
C VAL A 246 17.52 -4.23 0.18
N SER A 247 17.55 -4.97 -0.91
CA SER A 247 16.46 -5.04 -1.87
C SER A 247 16.26 -6.47 -2.35
N THR A 248 15.30 -6.72 -3.25
CA THR A 248 15.09 -8.06 -3.83
C THR A 248 16.41 -8.66 -4.35
N ASP A 249 17.23 -7.86 -5.04
CA ASP A 249 18.52 -8.25 -5.61
C ASP A 249 19.57 -8.69 -4.55
N SER A 250 19.39 -8.31 -3.29
CA SER A 250 20.27 -8.76 -2.21
C SER A 250 20.11 -10.25 -1.90
N PHE A 251 19.06 -10.90 -2.42
CA PHE A 251 18.69 -12.27 -2.08
C PHE A 251 18.53 -13.14 -3.34
N PRO A 252 19.53 -13.97 -3.71
CA PRO A 252 19.48 -14.80 -4.91
C PRO A 252 18.30 -15.78 -4.99
N THR A 253 17.74 -16.15 -3.84
CA THR A 253 16.63 -17.10 -3.72
C THR A 253 15.26 -16.43 -3.58
N VAL A 254 15.16 -15.11 -3.67
CA VAL A 254 13.90 -14.36 -3.52
C VAL A 254 13.56 -13.67 -4.84
N SER A 255 12.34 -13.86 -5.31
CA SER A 255 11.84 -13.26 -6.56
C SER A 255 10.95 -12.04 -6.35
N GLY A 256 10.50 -11.80 -5.11
CA GLY A 256 9.72 -10.63 -4.75
C GLY A 256 8.98 -10.85 -3.43
N ALA A 257 8.21 -9.84 -3.02
CA ALA A 257 7.35 -9.91 -1.86
C ALA A 257 6.08 -9.09 -2.05
N SER A 258 5.04 -9.39 -1.27
CA SER A 258 3.76 -8.68 -1.26
C SER A 258 3.39 -8.31 0.16
N VAL A 259 2.65 -7.22 0.32
CA VAL A 259 2.16 -6.75 1.62
C VAL A 259 0.65 -6.92 1.70
N GLY A 260 0.23 -7.64 2.73
CA GLY A 260 -1.14 -7.85 3.15
C GLY A 260 -1.54 -6.83 4.20
N PHE A 261 -2.55 -6.02 3.88
CA PHE A 261 -3.09 -5.00 4.76
C PHE A 261 -4.16 -5.58 5.67
N ARG A 262 -3.95 -5.48 6.99
CA ARG A 262 -4.86 -6.06 7.97
C ARG A 262 -6.18 -5.29 8.06
N PHE A 263 -7.28 -6.04 8.07
CA PHE A 263 -8.58 -5.54 8.51
C PHE A 263 -9.15 -6.47 9.57
N ASP A 264 -9.84 -5.90 10.55
CA ASP A 264 -10.52 -6.63 11.61
C ASP A 264 -11.98 -6.87 11.20
N LEU A 265 -12.53 -8.00 11.64
CA LEU A 265 -13.87 -8.47 11.31
C LEU A 265 -14.82 -8.30 12.49
#